data_AF-V5HVV6-F1
#
_entry.id   AF-V5HVV6-F1
#
_cell.length_a   1.000
_cell.length_b   1.000
_cell.length_c   1.000
_cell.angle_alpha   90.00
_cell.angle_beta   90.00
_cell.angle_gamma   90.00
#
_symmetry.space_group_name_H-M   'P 1'
#
loop_
_entity.id
_entity.type
_entity.pdbx_description
1 polymer ?
#
loop_
_entity_poly.entity_id
_entity_poly.type
_entity_poly.pdbx_seq_one_letter_code
_entity_poly.pdbx_strand_id
1 'polypeptide(L)' 'AITNMLVASSNARGLYFNPVFLISKSATESRFVLDCAALTPYLQAPQFRLTPLPQAIKVNPLPPQANMVKLDIAEVFYHI' A
#
# COMPACT_ATOMS: atom_id res chain seq x y z
N ALA A 1 6.22 -9.61 -16.05
CA ALA A 1 7.14 -8.60 -16.62
C ALA A 1 6.74 -7.24 -16.04
N ILE A 2 7.70 -6.45 -15.53
CA ILE A 2 7.45 -5.05 -15.16
C ILE A 2 7.66 -4.24 -16.43
N THR A 3 6.61 -3.60 -16.93
CA THR A 3 6.72 -2.67 -18.06
C THR A 3 6.94 -1.27 -17.51
N ASN A 4 8.11 -0.69 -17.76
CA ASN A 4 8.41 0.69 -17.38
C ASN A 4 7.73 1.64 -18.38
N MET A 5 6.67 2.31 -17.96
CA MET A 5 5.99 3.34 -18.77
C MET A 5 6.56 4.71 -18.39
N LEU A 6 7.79 5.02 -18.80
CA LEU A 6 8.34 6.37 -18.70
C LEU A 6 7.83 7.23 -19.88
N VAL A 7 6.55 7.62 -19.81
CA VAL A 7 6.02 8.64 -20.72
C VAL A 7 6.22 9.99 -20.06
N ALA A 8 7.33 10.66 -20.37
CA ALA A 8 7.51 12.06 -20.05
C ALA A 8 6.53 12.88 -20.91
N SER A 9 5.32 13.10 -20.38
CA SER A 9 4.34 13.98 -21.00
C SER A 9 4.86 15.42 -20.93
N SER A 10 4.94 16.10 -22.08
CA SER A 10 5.24 17.53 -22.17
C SER A 10 4.22 18.42 -21.44
N ASN A 11 3.10 17.84 -20.98
CA ASN A 11 2.05 18.50 -20.21
C ASN A 11 2.10 18.20 -18.70
N ALA A 12 3.11 17.47 -18.20
CA ALA A 12 3.22 17.19 -16.78
C ALA A 12 3.57 18.47 -16.00
N ARG A 13 2.61 18.97 -15.20
CA ARG A 13 2.79 20.13 -14.33
C ARG A 13 3.14 19.65 -12.92
N GLY A 14 4.41 19.73 -12.54
CA GLY A 14 4.89 19.38 -11.19
C GLY A 14 6.42 19.35 -11.12
N LEU A 15 7.00 19.67 -9.96
CA LEU A 15 8.46 19.65 -9.74
C LEU A 15 9.01 18.23 -9.54
N TYR A 16 8.14 17.26 -9.26
CA TYR A 16 8.51 15.90 -8.94
C TYR A 16 7.96 14.93 -9.99
N PHE A 17 8.86 14.19 -10.62
CA PHE A 17 8.53 13.11 -11.55
C PHE A 17 8.88 11.78 -10.89
N ASN A 18 7.87 10.96 -10.65
CA ASN A 18 8.05 9.60 -10.16
C ASN A 18 7.54 8.60 -11.19
N PRO A 19 8.24 7.46 -11.37
CA PRO A 19 7.81 6.45 -12.30
C PRO A 19 6.53 5.75 -11.79
N VAL A 20 5.67 5.40 -12.74
CA VAL A 20 4.50 4.56 -12.51
C VAL A 20 4.70 3.23 -13.22
N PHE A 21 4.53 2.14 -12.48
CA PHE A 21 4.67 0.78 -12.98
C PHE A 21 3.31 0.11 -13.10
N LEU A 22 3.09 -0.62 -14.19
CA LEU A 22 1.96 -1.55 -14.29
C LEU A 22 2.42 -2.93 -13.79
N ILE A 23 1.77 -3.42 -12.73
CA ILE A 23 2.11 -4.68 -12.07
C ILE A 23 0.89 -5.61 -12.12
N SER A 24 1.10 -6.86 -12.53
CA SER A 24 0.06 -7.90 -12.49
C SER A 24 -0.26 -8.30 -11.05
N LYS A 25 -1.54 -8.32 -10.69
CA LYS A 25 -2.06 -8.78 -9.40
C LYS A 25 -2.57 -10.22 -9.49
N SER A 26 -3.15 -10.58 -10.64
CA SER A 26 -3.61 -11.94 -10.96
C SER A 26 -3.51 -12.17 -12.48
N ALA A 27 -3.95 -13.33 -12.96
CA ALA A 27 -4.01 -13.64 -14.39
C ALA A 27 -4.91 -12.67 -15.18
N THR A 28 -5.87 -12.03 -14.54
CA THR A 28 -6.87 -11.15 -15.18
C THR A 28 -6.84 -9.71 -14.67
N GLU A 29 -6.02 -9.42 -13.65
CA GLU A 29 -6.01 -8.12 -12.97
C GLU A 29 -4.59 -7.54 -12.91
N SER A 30 -4.48 -6.24 -13.10
CA SER A 30 -3.24 -5.47 -12.95
C SER A 30 -3.51 -4.18 -12.19
N ARG A 31 -2.47 -3.61 -11.59
CA ARG A 31 -2.52 -2.37 -10.83
C ARG A 31 -1.40 -1.42 -11.23
N PHE A 32 -1.68 -0.12 -11.19
CA PHE A 32 -0.65 0.90 -11.29
C PHE A 32 -0.01 1.14 -9.92
N VAL A 33 1.32 1.24 -9.88
CA VAL A 33 2.09 1.51 -8.67
C VAL A 33 2.97 2.72 -8.91
N LEU A 34 2.74 3.77 -8.13
CA LEU A 34 3.60 4.95 -8.09
C LEU A 34 4.80 4.66 -7.16
N ASP A 35 6.01 4.75 -7.69
CA ASP A 35 7.21 4.60 -6.88
C ASP A 35 7.63 5.93 -6.26
N CYS A 36 7.38 6.06 -4.97
CA CYS A 36 7.73 7.24 -4.18
C CYS A 36 9.05 7.07 -3.41
N ALA A 37 9.87 6.05 -3.68
CA ALA A 37 11.07 5.77 -2.88
C ALA A 37 12.03 6.96 -2.82
N ALA A 38 12.20 7.69 -3.93
CA ALA A 38 13.01 8.91 -3.99
C ALA A 38 12.41 10.09 -3.24
N LEU A 39 11.08 10.12 -3.03
CA LEU A 39 10.39 11.17 -2.28
C LEU A 39 10.32 10.90 -0.78
N THR A 40 10.28 9.63 -0.36
CA THR A 40 10.09 9.23 1.04
C THR A 40 10.97 9.98 2.04
N PRO A 41 12.28 10.25 1.79
CA PRO A 41 13.12 10.98 2.74
C PRO A 41 12.72 12.44 2.96
N TYR A 42 12.01 13.03 1.99
CA TYR A 42 11.58 14.44 2.01
C TYR A 42 10.16 14.62 2.54
N LEU A 43 9.41 13.53 2.71
CA LEU A 43 8.05 13.57 3.23
C LEU A 43 8.09 13.51 4.76
N GLN A 44 7.47 14.50 5.41
CA GLN A 44 7.23 14.43 6.84
C GLN A 44 6.19 13.35 7.12
N ALA A 45 6.64 12.21 7.63
CA ALA A 45 5.73 11.20 8.15
C ALA A 45 5.35 11.59 9.59
N PRO A 46 4.06 11.73 9.93
CA PRO A 46 3.66 11.81 11.34
C PRO A 46 4.17 10.54 12.05
N GLN A 47 4.50 10.65 13.34
CA GLN A 47 4.83 9.46 14.14
C GLN A 47 3.57 8.60 14.31
N PHE A 48 3.25 7.80 13.30
CA PHE A 48 2.21 6.81 13.39
C PHE A 48 2.77 5.62 14.15
N ARG A 49 2.42 5.52 15.43
CA ARG A 49 2.73 4.35 16.26
C ARG A 49 1.53 3.43 16.25
N LEU A 50 1.66 2.29 15.57
CA LEU A 50 0.70 1.21 15.75
C LEU A 50 0.66 0.84 17.24
N THR A 51 -0.54 0.81 17.81
CA THR A 51 -0.71 0.25 19.15
C THR A 51 -0.23 -1.21 19.12
N PRO A 52 0.54 -1.67 20.11
CA PRO A 52 0.93 -3.07 20.19
C PRO A 52 -0.30 -3.97 20.11
N LEU A 53 -0.13 -5.16 19.53
CA LEU A 53 -1.16 -6.22 19.55
C LEU A 53 -1.78 -6.33 20.95
N PRO A 54 -3.13 -6.34 21.07
CA PRO A 54 -3.82 -6.48 22.34
C PRO A 54 -3.26 -7.66 23.14
N GLN A 55 -3.00 -7.48 24.43
CA GLN A 55 -2.45 -8.52 25.30
C GLN A 55 -3.30 -9.80 25.28
N ALA A 56 -4.62 -9.69 25.14
CA ALA A 56 -5.53 -10.82 25.01
C ALA A 56 -5.15 -11.79 23.87
N ILE A 57 -4.69 -11.26 22.73
CA ILE A 57 -4.24 -12.08 21.57
C ILE A 57 -2.86 -12.70 21.84
N LYS A 58 -2.02 -12.03 22.65
CA LYS A 58 -0.68 -12.53 23.00
C LYS A 58 -0.71 -13.64 24.04
N VAL A 59 -1.61 -13.54 25.03
CA VAL A 59 -1.70 -14.46 26.18
C VAL A 59 -2.58 -15.66 25.85
N ASN A 60 -3.66 -15.44 25.11
CA ASN A 60 -4.58 -16.49 24.68
C ASN A 60 -4.54 -16.57 23.15
N PRO A 61 -3.61 -17.36 22.58
CA PRO A 61 -3.65 -17.63 21.15
C PRO A 61 -5.02 -18.21 20.79
N LEU A 62 -5.54 -17.78 19.64
CA LEU A 62 -6.89 -18.11 19.21
C LEU A 62 -7.11 -19.62 19.20
N PRO A 63 -8.24 -20.12 19.75
CA PRO A 63 -8.53 -21.54 19.76
C PRO A 63 -8.56 -22.09 18.32
N PRO A 64 -8.04 -23.30 18.08
CA PRO A 64 -8.05 -23.92 16.74
C PRO A 64 -9.45 -24.08 16.13
N GLN A 65 -10.49 -24.05 16.96
CA GLN A 65 -11.90 -24.26 16.59
C GLN A 65 -12.74 -22.97 16.70
N ALA A 66 -12.11 -21.80 16.80
CA ALA A 66 -12.84 -20.54 16.86
C ALA A 66 -13.43 -20.18 15.48
N ASN A 67 -14.75 -19.98 15.42
CA ASN A 67 -15.38 -19.34 14.27
C ASN A 67 -14.99 -17.86 14.26
N MET A 68 -14.09 -17.48 13.37
CA MET A 68 -13.64 -16.10 13.23
C MET A 68 -14.07 -15.52 11.89
N VAL A 69 -14.47 -14.24 11.91
CA VAL A 69 -14.71 -13.46 10.72
C VAL A 69 -13.54 -12.50 10.55
N LYS A 70 -12.82 -12.63 9.43
CA LYS A 70 -11.83 -11.65 9.00
C LYS A 70 -12.53 -10.63 8.11
N LEU A 71 -12.62 -9.40 8.59
CA LEU A 71 -13.05 -8.26 7.78
C LEU A 71 -11.81 -7.63 7.15
N ASP A 72 -11.78 -7.60 5.83
CA ASP A 72 -10.77 -6.86 5.07
C ASP A 72 -11.41 -5.57 4.59
N ILE A 73 -10.80 -4.44 4.92
CA ILE A 73 -11.25 -3.14 4.42
C ILE A 73 -10.41 -2.86 3.18
N ALA A 74 -10.97 -3.16 2.00
CA ALA A 74 -10.31 -2.90 0.74
C ALA A 74 -10.20 -1.38 0.51
N GLU A 75 -9.16 -0.96 -0.20
CA GLU A 75 -9.09 0.39 -0.79
C GLU A 75 -9.17 1.56 0.21
N VAL A 76 -8.78 1.34 1.48
CA VAL A 76 -8.84 2.34 2.56
C VAL A 76 -8.22 3.67 2.14
N PHE A 77 -7.06 3.65 1.48
CA PHE A 77 -6.35 4.86 1.09
C PHE A 77 -7.10 5.73 0.07
N TYR A 78 -8.09 5.20 -0.65
CA TYR A 78 -8.93 5.97 -1.57
C TYR A 78 -10.12 6.66 -0.88
N HIS A 79 -10.36 6.37 0.39
CA HIS A 79 -11.52 6.83 1.15
C HIS A 79 -11.13 7.78 2.30
N ILE A 80 -9.89 8.28 2.31
CA ILE A 80 -9.36 9.26 3.28
C ILE A 80 -9.50 10.68 2.73
#